data_AF-A0A8C3KVP8-F1
#
_entry.id   AF-A0A8C3KVP8-F1
#
_cell.length_a   1.000
_cell.length_b   1.000
_cell.length_c   1.000
_cell.angle_alpha   90.00
_cell.angle_beta   90.00
_cell.angle_gamma   90.00
#
_symmetry.space_group_name_H-M   'P 1'
#
loop_
_entity.id
_entity.type
_entity.pdbx_description
1 polymer ?
#
loop_
_entity_poly.entity_id
_entity_poly.type
_entity_poly.pdbx_seq_one_letter_code
_entity_poly.pdbx_strand_id
1 'polypeptide(L)'
;MEAAAGEAAAAPAAFMAPLQPEAAAAAVVLPERLQRREAERQQGVERQRQKKEAQVVKEEQSEFFLAAFAREREAVEELLAAGRLEEAAARLQGLQKLLTESVRFLAPYEVRQGQEAVARLQGDLAARRQLIGQPSSDPTALPKCLKPVQLLLLTTAL
;
A
#
# COMPACT_ATOMS: atom_id res chain seq x y z
N MET A 1 12.32 -27.75 90.93
CA MET A 1 11.16 -27.28 91.72
C MET A 1 10.42 -26.30 90.84
N GLU A 2 9.17 -26.45 90.40
CA GLU A 2 8.04 -27.40 90.49
C GLU A 2 7.28 -27.17 89.16
N ALA A 3 6.82 -28.15 88.38
CA ALA A 3 5.74 -29.13 88.57
C ALA A 3 4.31 -28.54 88.66
N ALA A 4 3.40 -29.26 87.98
CA ALA A 4 1.93 -29.18 87.91
C ALA A 4 1.30 -28.18 86.92
N ALA A 5 0.18 -28.43 86.23
CA ALA A 5 -0.61 -29.58 85.76
C ALA A 5 -1.92 -29.00 85.18
N GLY A 6 -2.60 -29.73 84.27
CA GLY A 6 -3.99 -29.47 83.84
C GLY A 6 -4.10 -29.06 82.36
N GLU A 7 -4.52 -29.90 81.39
CA GLU A 7 -5.76 -30.66 81.17
C GLU A 7 -6.77 -29.94 80.24
N ALA A 8 -7.38 -30.75 79.37
CA ALA A 8 -8.60 -30.55 78.58
C ALA A 8 -8.53 -29.84 77.21
N ALA A 9 -8.62 -30.70 76.19
CA ALA A 9 -9.28 -30.55 74.90
C ALA A 9 -10.30 -29.40 74.74
N ALA A 10 -10.24 -28.74 73.58
CA ALA A 10 -11.32 -28.69 72.59
C ALA A 10 -11.03 -27.58 71.56
N ALA A 11 -10.86 -27.96 70.30
CA ALA A 11 -10.99 -27.03 69.20
C ALA A 11 -12.47 -26.60 69.07
N PRO A 12 -12.78 -25.32 68.86
CA PRO A 12 -14.05 -24.93 68.27
C PRO A 12 -13.81 -24.40 66.86
N ALA A 13 -14.30 -25.22 65.92
CA ALA A 13 -15.08 -24.82 64.76
C ALA A 13 -14.62 -23.56 64.00
N ALA A 14 -14.03 -23.83 62.82
CA ALA A 14 -14.10 -22.93 61.69
C ALA A 14 -15.52 -22.36 61.56
N PHE A 15 -15.65 -21.05 61.79
CA PHE A 15 -16.82 -20.29 61.39
C PHE A 15 -16.83 -20.28 59.85
N MET A 16 -17.34 -21.36 59.26
CA MET A 16 -17.75 -21.38 57.87
C MET A 16 -18.97 -20.48 57.76
N ALA A 17 -18.72 -19.20 57.50
CA ALA A 17 -19.72 -18.33 56.90
C ALA A 17 -20.26 -19.05 55.64
N PRO A 18 -21.58 -19.13 55.43
CA PRO A 18 -22.10 -19.71 54.21
C PRO A 18 -21.59 -18.87 53.04
N LEU A 19 -20.73 -19.49 52.21
CA LEU A 19 -20.28 -18.93 50.94
C LEU A 19 -21.53 -18.58 50.13
N GLN A 20 -21.76 -17.28 49.97
CA GLN A 20 -22.89 -16.80 49.20
C GLN A 20 -22.79 -17.33 47.75
N PRO A 21 -23.90 -17.84 47.17
CA PRO A 21 -23.91 -18.29 45.78
C PRO A 21 -23.65 -17.15 44.77
N GLU A 22 -23.79 -15.90 45.19
CA GLU A 22 -23.43 -14.68 44.41
C GLU A 22 -21.93 -14.61 44.07
N ALA A 23 -21.05 -15.15 44.92
CA ALA A 23 -19.61 -15.18 44.65
C ALA A 23 -19.24 -16.14 43.51
N ALA A 24 -19.99 -17.24 43.36
CA ALA A 24 -19.80 -18.19 42.27
C ALA A 24 -20.27 -17.61 40.93
N ALA A 25 -21.38 -16.85 40.91
CA ALA A 25 -21.82 -16.14 39.70
C ALA A 25 -20.85 -15.01 39.31
N ALA A 26 -20.34 -14.23 40.27
CA ALA A 26 -19.33 -13.22 40.03
C ALA A 26 -17.98 -13.80 39.57
N ALA A 27 -17.61 -14.98 40.06
CA ALA A 27 -16.42 -15.72 39.65
C ALA A 27 -16.52 -16.34 38.25
N VAL A 28 -17.71 -16.50 37.67
CA VAL A 28 -17.91 -16.90 36.26
C VAL A 28 -17.89 -15.68 35.33
N VAL A 29 -18.38 -14.52 35.78
CA VAL A 29 -18.38 -13.26 35.02
C VAL A 29 -16.97 -12.64 34.89
N LEU A 30 -16.10 -12.81 35.89
CA LEU A 30 -14.71 -12.32 35.85
C LEU A 30 -13.84 -12.98 34.77
N PRO A 31 -13.86 -14.32 34.57
CA PRO A 31 -13.25 -15.02 33.44
C PRO A 31 -13.70 -14.46 32.09
N GLU A 32 -14.99 -14.21 31.91
CA GLU A 32 -15.52 -13.68 30.65
C GLU A 32 -15.02 -12.25 30.36
N ARG A 33 -14.92 -11.39 31.38
CA ARG A 33 -14.39 -10.02 31.20
C ARG A 33 -12.89 -10.02 30.89
N LEU A 34 -12.14 -10.95 31.46
CA LEU A 34 -10.71 -11.11 31.20
C LEU A 34 -10.46 -11.68 29.80
N GLN A 35 -11.24 -12.68 29.39
CA GLN A 35 -11.26 -13.21 28.01
C GLN A 35 -11.62 -12.14 26.98
N ARG A 36 -12.62 -11.27 27.27
CA ARG A 36 -12.95 -10.14 26.38
C ARG A 36 -11.78 -9.17 26.20
N ARG A 37 -11.08 -8.82 27.28
CA ARG A 37 -9.87 -7.95 27.21
C ARG A 37 -8.72 -8.63 26.46
N GLU A 38 -8.59 -9.93 26.59
CA GLU A 38 -7.57 -10.72 25.89
C GLU A 38 -7.87 -10.81 24.39
N ALA A 39 -9.13 -11.02 24.02
CA ALA A 39 -9.62 -10.95 22.64
C ALA A 39 -9.45 -9.54 22.05
N GLU A 40 -9.74 -8.48 22.79
CA GLU A 40 -9.51 -7.10 22.35
C GLU A 40 -8.02 -6.81 22.12
N ARG A 41 -7.13 -7.30 23.00
CA ARG A 41 -5.68 -7.22 22.80
C ARG A 41 -5.23 -7.98 21.55
N GLN A 42 -5.71 -9.20 21.36
CA GLN A 42 -5.40 -10.02 20.18
C GLN A 42 -5.88 -9.35 18.88
N GLN A 43 -7.12 -8.85 18.85
CA GLN A 43 -7.64 -8.10 17.70
C GLN A 43 -6.84 -6.83 17.43
N GLY A 44 -6.37 -6.13 18.46
CA GLY A 44 -5.51 -4.95 18.31
C GLY A 44 -4.18 -5.29 17.64
N VAL A 45 -3.53 -6.38 18.07
CA VAL A 45 -2.28 -6.88 17.49
C VAL A 45 -2.48 -7.36 16.05
N GLU A 46 -3.57 -8.10 15.76
CA GLU A 46 -3.89 -8.54 14.40
C GLU A 46 -4.17 -7.38 13.46
N ARG A 47 -4.92 -6.37 13.91
CA ARG A 47 -5.12 -5.14 13.12
C ARG A 47 -3.80 -4.42 12.86
N GLN A 48 -2.91 -4.35 13.85
CA GLN A 48 -1.60 -3.73 13.67
C GLN A 48 -0.71 -4.55 12.71
N ARG A 49 -0.76 -5.87 12.81
CA ARG A 49 -0.06 -6.79 11.91
C ARG A 49 -0.56 -6.62 10.47
N GLN A 50 -1.87 -6.64 10.25
CA GLN A 50 -2.49 -6.42 8.92
C GLN A 50 -2.08 -5.07 8.32
N LYS A 51 -2.04 -4.01 9.15
CA LYS A 51 -1.58 -2.68 8.69
C LYS A 51 -0.11 -2.70 8.25
N LYS A 52 0.76 -3.38 8.99
CA LYS A 52 2.18 -3.52 8.64
C LYS A 52 2.35 -4.33 7.37
N GLU A 53 1.68 -5.48 7.26
CA GLU A 53 1.71 -6.32 6.05
C GLU A 53 1.20 -5.55 4.83
N ALA A 54 0.08 -4.83 4.96
CA ALA A 54 -0.44 -3.99 3.87
C ALA A 54 0.51 -2.84 3.47
N GLN A 55 1.30 -2.32 4.41
CA GLN A 55 2.31 -1.30 4.12
C GLN A 55 3.51 -1.90 3.39
N VAL A 56 4.04 -3.04 3.86
CA VAL A 56 5.15 -3.75 3.22
C VAL A 56 4.81 -4.13 1.78
N VAL A 57 3.60 -4.65 1.54
CA VAL A 57 3.14 -4.98 0.18
C VAL A 57 3.12 -3.75 -0.73
N LYS A 58 2.79 -2.57 -0.22
CA LYS A 58 2.83 -1.34 -1.04
C LYS A 58 4.26 -0.96 -1.40
N GLU A 59 5.18 -1.04 -0.44
CA GLU A 59 6.60 -0.72 -0.63
C GLU A 59 7.23 -1.67 -1.67
N GLU A 60 7.01 -2.98 -1.53
CA GLU A 60 7.50 -3.99 -2.49
C GLU A 60 6.97 -3.73 -3.93
N GLN A 61 5.70 -3.35 -4.06
CA GLN A 61 5.10 -3.06 -5.37
C GLN A 61 5.64 -1.76 -5.97
N SER A 62 5.94 -0.76 -5.13
CA SER A 62 6.55 0.50 -5.58
C SER A 62 7.97 0.29 -6.11
N GLU A 63 8.78 -0.53 -5.43
CA GLU A 63 10.14 -0.87 -5.87
C GLU A 63 10.11 -1.66 -7.19
N PHE A 64 9.19 -2.64 -7.30
CA PHE A 64 8.99 -3.39 -8.53
C PHE A 64 8.61 -2.47 -9.69
N PHE A 65 7.70 -1.53 -9.46
CA PHE A 65 7.33 -0.52 -10.45
C PHE A 65 8.55 0.29 -10.90
N LEU A 66 9.36 0.82 -9.97
CA LEU A 66 10.51 1.64 -10.31
C LEU A 66 11.51 0.88 -11.20
N ALA A 67 11.81 -0.38 -10.84
CA ALA A 67 12.68 -1.24 -11.63
C ALA A 67 12.10 -1.56 -13.02
N ALA A 68 10.82 -1.93 -13.09
CA ALA A 68 10.14 -2.23 -14.34
C ALA A 68 10.01 -0.99 -15.25
N PHE A 69 9.68 0.16 -14.67
CA PHE A 69 9.54 1.44 -15.37
C PHE A 69 10.88 1.91 -15.94
N ALA A 70 11.96 1.81 -15.17
CA ALA A 70 13.30 2.17 -15.65
C ALA A 70 13.72 1.31 -16.85
N ARG A 71 13.53 -0.02 -16.75
CA ARG A 71 13.83 -0.96 -17.83
C ARG A 71 13.01 -0.70 -19.09
N GLU A 72 11.70 -0.48 -18.94
CA GLU A 72 10.83 -0.25 -20.09
C GLU A 72 11.11 1.12 -20.73
N ARG A 73 11.45 2.14 -19.93
CA ARG A 73 11.90 3.45 -20.43
C ARG A 73 13.17 3.33 -21.26
N GLU A 74 14.18 2.63 -20.75
CA GLU A 74 15.43 2.38 -21.47
C GLU A 74 15.18 1.66 -22.80
N ALA A 75 14.32 0.63 -22.80
CA ALA A 75 13.95 -0.06 -24.04
C ALA A 75 13.26 0.87 -25.07
N VAL A 76 12.44 1.83 -24.62
CA VAL A 76 11.86 2.84 -25.52
C VAL A 76 12.94 3.77 -26.07
N GLU A 77 13.87 4.24 -25.23
CA GLU A 77 14.97 5.10 -25.65
C GLU A 77 15.87 4.41 -26.69
N GLU A 78 16.17 3.13 -26.52
CA GLU A 78 16.89 2.31 -27.50
C GLU A 78 16.14 2.20 -28.83
N LEU A 79 14.83 1.94 -28.80
CA LEU A 79 14.01 1.86 -30.03
C LEU A 79 13.92 3.21 -30.74
N LEU A 80 13.83 4.31 -29.98
CA LEU A 80 13.88 5.66 -30.53
C LEU A 80 15.23 5.91 -31.20
N ALA A 81 16.34 5.54 -30.55
CA ALA A 81 17.70 5.65 -31.10
C ALA A 81 17.88 4.81 -32.38
N ALA A 82 17.30 3.61 -32.42
CA ALA A 82 17.28 2.73 -33.60
C ALA A 82 16.31 3.19 -34.71
N GLY A 83 15.53 4.26 -34.49
CA GLY A 83 14.57 4.78 -35.47
C GLY A 83 13.32 3.92 -35.67
N ARG A 84 13.06 2.95 -34.79
CA ARG A 84 11.89 2.05 -34.85
C ARG A 84 10.68 2.71 -34.19
N LEU A 85 10.15 3.77 -34.81
CA LEU A 85 9.16 4.66 -34.19
C LEU A 85 7.83 3.97 -33.84
N GLU A 86 7.35 3.03 -34.66
CA GLU A 86 6.08 2.33 -34.39
C GLU A 86 6.21 1.36 -33.21
N GLU A 87 7.35 0.70 -33.08
CA GLU A 87 7.61 -0.18 -31.94
C GLU A 87 7.85 0.61 -30.66
N ALA A 88 8.56 1.74 -30.76
CA ALA A 88 8.70 2.69 -29.66
C ALA A 88 7.33 3.20 -29.20
N ALA A 89 6.40 3.49 -30.14
CA ALA A 89 5.04 3.91 -29.81
C ALA A 89 4.26 2.81 -29.08
N ALA A 90 4.33 1.56 -29.54
CA ALA A 90 3.67 0.44 -28.87
C ALA A 90 4.22 0.22 -27.44
N ARG A 91 5.54 0.30 -27.27
CA ARG A 91 6.21 0.20 -25.97
C ARG A 91 5.87 1.35 -25.03
N LEU A 92 5.77 2.57 -25.55
CA LEU A 92 5.35 3.75 -24.80
C LEU A 92 3.89 3.67 -24.33
N GLN A 93 3.01 2.97 -25.06
CA GLN A 93 1.66 2.65 -24.58
C GLN A 93 1.71 1.63 -23.43
N GLY A 94 2.58 0.62 -23.52
CA GLY A 94 2.85 -0.32 -22.42
C GLY A 94 3.32 0.40 -21.14
N LEU A 95 4.23 1.36 -21.28
CA LEU A 95 4.75 2.18 -20.17
C LEU A 95 3.64 3.01 -19.49
N GLN A 96 2.72 3.60 -20.27
CA GLN A 96 1.56 4.33 -19.74
C GLN A 96 0.60 3.41 -18.99
N LYS A 97 0.37 2.20 -19.52
CA LYS A 97 -0.47 1.19 -18.88
C LYS A 97 0.13 0.75 -17.54
N LEU A 98 1.43 0.46 -17.51
CA LEU A 98 2.15 0.11 -16.28
C LEU A 98 2.00 1.20 -15.22
N LEU A 99 2.19 2.47 -15.60
CA LEU A 99 2.01 3.60 -14.70
C LEU A 99 0.58 3.66 -14.16
N THR A 100 -0.42 3.54 -15.03
CA THR A 100 -1.85 3.59 -14.66
C THR A 100 -2.23 2.48 -13.67
N GLU A 101 -1.77 1.25 -13.89
CA GLU A 101 -2.05 0.11 -13.01
C GLU A 101 -1.35 0.24 -11.64
N SER A 102 -0.22 0.95 -11.61
CA SER A 102 0.63 1.09 -10.42
C SER A 102 0.33 2.33 -9.60
N VAL A 103 -0.38 3.35 -10.12
CA VAL A 103 -0.65 4.64 -9.43
C VAL A 103 -1.13 4.48 -7.99
N ARG A 104 -1.96 3.47 -7.71
CA ARG A 104 -2.53 3.25 -6.36
C ARG A 104 -1.50 2.83 -5.30
N PHE A 105 -0.32 2.41 -5.73
CA PHE A 105 0.78 1.94 -4.86
C PHE A 105 1.94 2.93 -4.79
N LEU A 106 1.95 3.94 -5.67
CA LEU A 106 3.05 4.88 -5.81
C LEU A 106 2.87 6.10 -4.91
N ALA A 107 4.00 6.64 -4.46
CA ALA A 107 4.01 7.94 -3.82
C ALA A 107 3.65 9.04 -4.85
N PRO A 108 3.03 10.16 -4.42
CA PRO A 108 2.67 11.25 -5.34
C PRO A 108 3.84 11.79 -6.17
N TYR A 109 5.05 11.74 -5.62
CA TYR A 109 6.28 12.13 -6.31
C TYR A 109 6.62 11.19 -7.46
N GLU A 110 6.52 9.88 -7.25
CA GLU A 110 6.83 8.85 -8.25
C GLU A 110 5.84 8.89 -9.42
N VAL A 111 4.56 9.14 -9.12
CA VAL A 111 3.53 9.34 -10.16
C VAL A 111 3.87 10.53 -11.05
N ARG A 112 4.25 11.67 -10.46
CA ARG A 112 4.68 12.86 -11.22
C ARG A 112 5.91 12.57 -12.08
N GLN A 113 6.91 11.92 -11.49
CA GLN A 113 8.14 11.57 -12.20
C GLN A 113 7.87 10.64 -13.39
N GLY A 114 7.01 9.63 -13.21
CA GLY A 114 6.63 8.72 -14.28
C GLY A 114 5.86 9.41 -15.40
N GLN A 115 4.92 10.29 -15.05
CA GLN A 115 4.15 11.08 -16.03
C GLN A 115 5.06 12.02 -16.84
N GLU A 116 6.00 12.71 -16.18
CA GLU A 116 6.99 13.55 -16.85
C GLU A 116 7.87 12.75 -17.81
N ALA A 117 8.36 11.59 -17.38
CA ALA A 117 9.18 10.73 -18.23
C ALA A 117 8.42 10.26 -19.47
N VAL A 118 7.15 9.84 -19.32
CA VAL A 118 6.28 9.50 -20.44
C VAL A 118 6.09 10.69 -21.39
N ALA A 119 5.82 11.88 -20.86
CA ALA A 119 5.62 13.08 -21.67
C ALA A 119 6.87 13.46 -22.48
N ARG A 120 8.07 13.30 -21.89
CA ARG A 120 9.34 13.51 -22.60
C ARG A 120 9.51 12.53 -23.75
N LEU A 121 9.30 11.24 -23.52
CA LEU A 121 9.37 10.21 -24.56
C LEU A 121 8.35 10.43 -25.67
N GLN A 122 7.13 10.87 -25.34
CA GLN A 122 6.12 11.25 -26.33
C GLN A 122 6.59 12.43 -27.20
N GLY A 123 7.23 13.43 -26.59
CA GLY A 123 7.83 14.57 -27.28
C GLY A 123 8.94 14.14 -28.24
N ASP A 124 9.86 13.30 -27.79
CA ASP A 124 10.97 12.79 -28.61
C ASP A 124 10.48 11.95 -29.79
N LEU A 125 9.47 11.12 -29.56
CA LEU A 125 8.83 10.33 -30.61
C LEU A 125 8.15 11.24 -31.65
N ALA A 126 7.42 12.26 -31.20
CA ALA A 126 6.79 13.24 -32.09
C ALA A 126 7.83 14.02 -32.91
N ALA A 127 8.92 14.46 -32.29
CA ALA A 127 10.01 15.15 -32.97
C ALA A 127 10.64 14.27 -34.06
N ARG A 128 10.94 13.01 -33.76
CA ARG A 128 11.49 12.06 -34.74
C ARG A 128 10.51 11.76 -35.87
N ARG A 129 9.20 11.63 -35.57
CA ARG A 129 8.17 11.47 -36.61
C ARG A 129 8.10 12.68 -37.54
N GLN A 130 8.25 13.91 -37.02
CA GLN A 130 8.26 15.12 -37.83
C GLN A 130 9.48 15.18 -38.76
N LEU A 131 10.65 14.73 -38.30
CA LEU A 131 11.87 14.68 -39.13
C LEU A 131 11.71 13.73 -40.32
N ILE A 132 11.06 12.58 -40.14
CA ILE A 132 10.81 11.60 -41.22
C ILE A 132 9.63 12.04 -42.11
N GLY A 133 8.62 12.70 -41.53
CA GLY A 133 7.43 13.17 -42.21
C GLY A 133 7.57 14.52 -42.93
N GLN A 134 8.75 15.14 -42.94
CA GLN A 134 9.04 16.32 -43.77
C GLN A 134 9.82 15.94 -45.04
N PRO A 135 9.14 15.53 -46.13
CA PRO A 135 9.71 15.68 -47.47
C PRO A 135 9.51 17.14 -47.90
N SER A 136 10.49 18.00 -47.64
CA SER A 136 10.69 19.29 -48.37
C SER A 136 9.42 20.06 -48.81
N SER A 137 8.49 20.42 -47.90
CA SER A 137 7.27 21.13 -48.30
C SER A 137 6.93 22.33 -47.42
N ASP A 138 7.24 23.50 -47.99
CA ASP A 138 6.51 24.77 -48.01
C ASP A 138 5.94 25.39 -46.71
N PRO A 139 6.24 26.67 -46.42
CA PRO A 139 5.86 27.37 -45.18
C PRO A 139 4.38 27.81 -45.08
N THR A 140 3.44 27.19 -45.80
CA THR A 140 2.06 27.71 -45.94
C THR A 140 0.95 26.78 -45.45
N ALA A 141 1.20 25.97 -44.43
CA ALA A 141 0.15 25.16 -43.80
C ALA A 141 -0.02 25.52 -42.32
N LEU A 142 -1.11 26.25 -42.06
CA LEU A 142 -1.62 26.64 -40.74
C LEU A 142 -1.67 25.46 -39.74
N PRO A 143 -1.45 25.72 -38.44
CA PRO A 143 -1.38 24.66 -37.43
C PRO A 143 -2.77 24.04 -37.21
N LYS A 144 -2.96 22.82 -37.71
CA LYS A 144 -4.08 21.99 -37.28
C LYS A 144 -3.84 21.61 -35.83
N CYS A 145 -4.63 22.25 -34.96
CA CYS A 145 -4.69 22.06 -33.53
C CYS A 145 -4.51 20.59 -33.14
N LEU A 146 -3.36 20.29 -32.55
CA LEU A 146 -3.11 19.09 -31.76
C LEU A 146 -4.17 19.08 -30.66
N LYS A 147 -5.13 18.15 -30.75
CA LYS A 147 -6.10 17.96 -29.67
C LYS A 147 -5.34 17.50 -28.42
N PRO A 148 -5.51 18.16 -27.25
CA PRO A 148 -4.89 17.72 -26.01
C PRO A 148 -5.63 16.47 -25.52
N VAL A 149 -5.14 15.28 -25.86
CA VAL A 149 -5.62 14.01 -25.29
C VAL A 149 -5.10 13.80 -23.84
N GLN A 150 -4.33 14.75 -23.30
CA GLN A 150 -3.76 14.68 -21.94
C GLN A 150 -4.52 15.47 -20.85
N LEU A 151 -5.77 15.89 -21.08
CA LEU A 151 -6.55 16.63 -20.06
C LEU A 151 -7.71 15.82 -19.45
N LEU A 152 -7.56 14.50 -19.26
CA LEU A 152 -8.62 13.66 -18.67
C LEU A 152 -8.17 12.71 -17.56
N LEU A 153 -6.94 12.85 -17.03
CA LEU A 153 -6.49 12.07 -15.86
C LEU A 153 -6.27 12.91 -14.59
N LEU A 154 -6.60 14.21 -14.59
CA LEU A 154 -6.38 15.11 -13.44
C LEU A 154 -7.66 15.60 -12.74
N THR A 155 -8.84 15.11 -13.09
CA THR A 155 -10.13 15.58 -12.51
C THR A 155 -10.91 14.53 -11.73
N THR A 156 -10.33 13.38 -11.37
CA THR A 156 -11.04 12.34 -10.59
C THR A 156 -10.22 11.81 -9.41
N ALA A 157 -9.57 12.73 -8.68
CA ALA A 157 -9.01 12.43 -7.36
C ALA A 157 -8.98 13.70 -6.49
N LEU A 158 -10.17 14.14 -6.09
CA LEU A 158 -10.41 15.01 -4.93
C LEU A 158 -11.73 14.58 -4.30
#